data_AF-A0A3D3EAI7-F1
#
_entry.id   AF-A0A3D3EAI7-F1
#
_cell.length_a   1.000
_cell.length_b   1.000
_cell.length_c   1.000
_cell.angle_alpha   90.00
_cell.angle_beta   90.00
_cell.angle_gamma   90.00
#
_symmetry.space_group_name_H-M   'P 1'
#
loop_
_entity.id
_entity.type
_entity.pdbx_description
1 polymer ?
#
loop_
_entity_poly.entity_id
_entity_poly.type
_entity_poly.pdbx_seq_one_letter_code
_entity_poly.pdbx_strand_id
1 'polypeptide(L)'
;MAQLPPYTTTGERVWHYSFRVICGLIFLFLILPVLIVLPLSFNVEPYFSFTPGMLAFDPEAYSLRWYKDIFRNGMAAPDAPLSLAWFADTWNNAQWMRAIRNSFFIGICATLLSTALGTLAAIGLSRSEMPYRRLIMSILISPMIVPLVITAAGMFFFYSKIQLSQTYLGVIMAHAILGTP
;
A
#
# COMPACT_ATOMS: atom_id res chain seq x y z
N MET A 1 -32.18 -5.97 3.48
CA MET A 1 -32.05 -6.37 2.06
C MET A 1 -33.09 -5.62 1.25
N ALA A 2 -32.71 -4.82 0.26
CA ALA A 2 -33.69 -4.16 -0.62
C ALA A 2 -34.57 -5.22 -1.30
N GLN A 3 -35.89 -5.10 -1.15
CA GLN A 3 -36.85 -6.01 -1.75
C GLN A 3 -36.90 -5.77 -3.27
N LEU A 4 -36.92 -6.86 -4.06
CA LEU A 4 -37.03 -6.77 -5.51
C LEU A 4 -38.42 -6.23 -5.89
N PRO A 5 -38.55 -5.34 -6.87
CA PRO A 5 -39.85 -4.84 -7.31
C PRO A 5 -40.79 -5.99 -7.72
N PRO A 6 -42.09 -5.90 -7.43
CA PRO A 6 -43.04 -6.99 -7.61
C PRO A 6 -43.21 -7.43 -9.07
N TYR A 7 -42.89 -6.56 -10.03
CA TYR A 7 -42.95 -6.84 -11.48
C TYR A 7 -41.70 -7.55 -12.04
N THR A 8 -40.73 -7.93 -11.19
CA THR A 8 -39.52 -8.63 -11.67
C THR A 8 -39.85 -10.03 -12.19
N THR A 9 -39.32 -10.33 -13.37
CA THR A 9 -39.43 -11.66 -13.99
C THR A 9 -38.59 -12.69 -13.23
N THR A 10 -38.90 -13.98 -13.35
CA THR A 10 -38.12 -15.05 -12.71
C THR A 10 -36.65 -15.01 -13.12
N GLY A 11 -36.36 -14.68 -14.38
CA GLY A 11 -35.00 -14.53 -14.89
C GLY A 11 -34.23 -13.39 -14.22
N GLU A 12 -34.87 -12.24 -14.03
CA GLU A 12 -34.27 -11.08 -13.34
C GLU A 12 -33.96 -11.38 -11.88
N ARG A 13 -34.85 -12.10 -11.19
CA ARG A 13 -34.62 -12.50 -9.79
C ARG A 13 -33.42 -13.44 -9.68
N VAL A 14 -33.36 -14.47 -10.54
CA VAL A 14 -32.22 -15.40 -10.58
C VAL A 14 -30.93 -14.64 -10.86
N TRP A 15 -30.91 -13.79 -11.89
CA TRP A 15 -29.74 -12.99 -12.25
C TRP A 15 -29.27 -12.10 -11.10
N HIS A 16 -30.18 -11.42 -10.41
CA HIS A 16 -29.84 -10.56 -9.27
C HIS A 16 -29.13 -11.30 -8.14
N TYR A 17 -29.64 -12.48 -7.76
CA TYR A 17 -28.98 -13.29 -6.72
C TYR A 17 -27.68 -13.92 -7.23
N SER A 18 -27.64 -14.42 -8.46
CA SER A 18 -26.42 -14.96 -9.08
C SER A 18 -25.31 -13.91 -9.14
N PHE A 19 -25.61 -12.70 -9.60
CA PHE A 19 -24.66 -11.59 -9.64
C PHE A 19 -24.11 -11.27 -8.24
N ARG A 20 -24.98 -11.19 -7.22
CA ARG A 20 -24.54 -10.96 -5.83
C ARG A 20 -23.67 -12.07 -5.28
N VAL A 21 -23.99 -13.33 -5.59
CA VAL A 21 -23.16 -14.47 -5.21
C VAL A 21 -21.79 -14.37 -5.88
N ILE A 22 -21.73 -14.07 -7.17
CA ILE A 22 -20.48 -13.86 -7.91
C ILE A 22 -19.67 -12.73 -7.28
N CYS A 23 -20.26 -11.57 -7.02
CA CYS A 23 -19.59 -10.46 -6.33
C CYS A 23 -19.07 -10.88 -4.95
N GLY A 24 -19.86 -11.64 -4.17
CA GLY A 24 -19.46 -12.15 -2.87
C GLY A 24 -18.27 -13.11 -2.95
N LEU A 25 -18.25 -14.00 -3.93
CA LEU A 25 -17.15 -14.94 -4.18
C LEU A 25 -15.88 -14.20 -4.62
N ILE A 26 -15.99 -13.21 -5.50
CA ILE A 26 -14.85 -12.36 -5.91
C ILE A 26 -14.29 -11.61 -4.70
N PHE A 27 -15.16 -11.00 -3.89
CA PHE A 27 -14.75 -10.29 -2.69
C PHE A 27 -14.03 -11.21 -1.68
N LEU A 28 -14.59 -12.41 -1.45
CA LEU A 28 -13.96 -13.42 -0.59
C LEU A 28 -12.60 -13.84 -1.13
N PHE A 29 -12.49 -14.09 -2.44
CA PHE A 29 -11.22 -14.45 -3.09
C PHE A 29 -10.17 -13.35 -2.93
N LEU A 30 -10.54 -12.07 -3.10
CA LEU A 30 -9.63 -10.93 -2.95
C LEU A 30 -9.16 -10.73 -1.49
N ILE A 31 -10.02 -11.04 -0.50
CA ILE A 31 -9.71 -10.88 0.92
C ILE A 31 -9.07 -12.12 1.55
N LEU A 32 -9.18 -13.28 0.92
CA LEU A 32 -8.66 -14.55 1.44
C LEU A 32 -7.19 -14.47 1.90
N PRO A 33 -6.24 -13.86 1.15
CA PRO A 33 -4.86 -13.71 1.62
C PRO A 33 -4.75 -12.89 2.92
N VAL A 34 -5.56 -11.84 3.07
CA VAL A 34 -5.58 -11.01 4.28
C VAL A 34 -6.11 -11.81 5.47
N LEU A 35 -7.14 -12.63 5.26
CA LEU A 35 -7.68 -13.52 6.30
C LEU A 35 -6.68 -14.59 6.74
N ILE A 36 -5.77 -15.01 5.86
CA ILE A 36 -4.69 -15.95 6.20
C ILE A 36 -3.58 -15.24 6.97
N VAL A 37 -3.20 -14.03 6.56
CA VAL A 37 -2.13 -13.25 7.22
C VAL A 37 -2.53 -12.79 8.62
N LEU A 38 -3.81 -12.46 8.84
CA LEU A 38 -4.30 -11.96 10.12
C LEU A 38 -4.03 -12.88 11.32
N PRO A 39 -4.36 -14.18 11.33
CA PRO A 39 -3.99 -15.07 12.45
C PRO A 39 -2.48 -15.28 12.54
N LEU A 40 -1.77 -15.32 11.41
CA LEU A 40 -0.31 -15.50 11.38
C LEU A 40 0.44 -14.31 12.00
N SER A 41 -0.13 -13.10 11.98
CA SER A 41 0.50 -11.94 12.65
C SER A 41 0.54 -12.06 14.18
N PHE A 42 -0.20 -13.01 14.76
CA PHE A 42 -0.13 -13.35 16.18
C PHE A 42 0.86 -14.50 16.47
N ASN A 43 1.63 -14.99 15.50
CA ASN A 43 2.52 -16.13 15.71
C ASN A 43 3.74 -15.78 16.59
N VAL A 44 4.04 -16.67 17.53
CA VAL A 44 5.24 -16.63 18.39
C VAL A 44 6.52 -17.02 17.64
N GLU A 45 6.42 -17.69 16.50
CA GLU A 45 7.55 -18.03 15.65
C GLU A 45 7.87 -16.93 14.62
N PRO A 46 9.14 -16.77 14.19
CA PRO A 46 9.55 -15.77 13.21
C PRO A 46 9.15 -16.09 11.76
N TYR A 47 8.36 -17.13 11.55
CA TYR A 47 8.00 -17.65 10.23
C TYR A 47 6.49 -17.54 9.97
N PHE A 48 6.12 -17.26 8.72
CA PHE A 48 4.72 -17.21 8.26
C PHE A 48 4.18 -18.63 7.98
N SER A 49 4.07 -19.45 9.03
CA SER A 49 3.57 -20.82 8.97
C SER A 49 2.50 -21.07 10.03
N PHE A 50 1.53 -21.93 9.71
CA PHE A 50 0.58 -22.44 10.69
C PHE A 50 1.23 -23.55 11.50
N THR A 51 1.62 -23.25 12.73
CA THR A 51 2.26 -24.22 13.63
C THR A 51 1.22 -25.22 14.16
N PRO A 52 1.63 -26.42 14.59
CA PRO A 52 0.73 -27.38 15.22
C PRO A 52 -0.01 -26.78 16.42
N GLY A 53 0.67 -25.94 17.22
CA GLY A 53 0.06 -25.22 18.35
C GLY A 53 -1.03 -24.23 17.94
N MET A 54 -0.83 -23.47 16.85
CA MET A 54 -1.87 -22.59 16.31
C MET A 54 -3.09 -23.38 15.81
N LEU A 55 -2.88 -24.50 15.12
CA LEU A 55 -3.97 -25.34 14.64
C LEU A 55 -4.72 -26.04 15.80
N ALA A 56 -4.02 -26.33 16.89
CA ALA A 56 -4.60 -26.86 18.13
C ALA A 56 -5.23 -25.79 19.02
N PHE A 57 -5.20 -24.50 18.62
CA PHE A 57 -5.64 -23.36 19.42
C PHE A 57 -4.97 -23.28 20.82
N ASP A 58 -3.70 -23.67 20.89
CA ASP A 58 -2.89 -23.55 22.10
C ASP A 58 -2.62 -22.06 22.39
N PRO A 59 -3.00 -21.53 23.57
CA PRO A 59 -2.71 -20.15 23.96
C PRO A 59 -1.21 -19.78 23.86
N GLU A 60 -0.30 -20.74 24.07
CA GLU A 60 1.15 -20.48 24.01
C GLU A 60 1.66 -20.21 22.58
N ALA A 61 0.89 -20.59 21.56
CA ALA A 61 1.24 -20.36 20.15
C ALA A 61 0.91 -18.94 19.65
N TYR A 62 0.18 -18.15 20.44
CA TYR A 62 -0.27 -16.79 20.09
C TYR A 62 0.40 -15.71 20.94
N SER A 63 0.82 -14.60 20.32
CA SER A 63 1.47 -13.48 21.00
C SER A 63 1.33 -12.15 20.26
N LEU A 64 1.36 -11.06 21.02
CA LEU A 64 1.38 -9.67 20.52
C LEU A 64 2.80 -9.13 20.33
N ARG A 65 3.83 -9.98 20.31
CA ARG A 65 5.24 -9.56 20.25
C ARG A 65 5.55 -8.62 19.09
N TRP A 66 5.01 -8.90 17.90
CA TRP A 66 5.26 -8.09 16.70
C TRP A 66 4.65 -6.70 16.80
N TYR A 67 3.45 -6.60 17.37
CA TYR A 67 2.81 -5.32 17.64
C TYR A 67 3.57 -4.50 18.68
N LYS A 68 4.15 -5.15 19.70
CA LYS A 68 5.04 -4.49 20.67
C LYS A 68 6.34 -4.03 20.01
N ASP A 69 6.88 -4.81 19.08
CA ASP A 69 8.11 -4.50 18.34
C ASP A 69 7.98 -3.20 17.54
N ILE A 70 6.80 -2.90 16.97
CA ILE A 70 6.53 -1.64 16.25
C ILE A 70 6.89 -0.41 17.09
N PHE A 71 6.64 -0.45 18.39
CA PHE A 71 6.90 0.67 19.29
C PHE A 71 8.24 0.56 20.01
N ARG A 72 8.77 -0.66 20.20
CA ARG A 72 9.98 -0.90 21.01
C ARG A 72 11.27 -0.96 20.23
N ASN A 73 11.22 -1.43 19.00
CA ASN A 73 12.40 -1.69 18.20
C ASN A 73 13.16 -0.39 17.89
N GLY A 74 14.43 -0.30 18.32
CA GLY A 74 15.29 0.88 18.12
C GLY A 74 15.15 1.99 19.16
N MET A 75 14.34 1.81 20.21
CA MET A 75 14.28 2.75 21.35
C MET A 75 15.55 2.70 22.22
N ALA A 76 15.85 3.79 22.92
CA ALA A 76 16.97 3.84 23.86
C ALA A 76 16.66 3.14 25.19
N ALA A 77 15.43 3.26 25.70
CA ALA A 77 15.01 2.67 26.97
C ALA A 77 13.64 1.95 26.83
N PRO A 78 13.59 0.78 26.18
CA PRO A 78 12.33 0.11 25.86
C PRO A 78 11.53 -0.38 27.07
N ASP A 79 12.22 -0.70 28.17
CA ASP A 79 11.63 -1.22 29.41
C ASP A 79 11.27 -0.12 30.43
N ALA A 80 11.46 1.15 30.07
CA ALA A 80 11.03 2.26 30.92
C ALA A 80 9.50 2.28 31.09
N PRO A 81 8.98 2.77 32.23
CA PRO A 81 7.54 2.89 32.45
C PRO A 81 6.90 3.82 31.42
N LEU A 82 5.64 3.53 31.07
CA LEU A 82 4.83 4.31 30.14
C LEU A 82 4.65 5.74 30.65
N SER A 83 5.52 6.62 30.17
CA SER A 83 5.67 8.00 30.60
C SER A 83 5.84 8.88 29.36
N LEU A 84 5.73 10.20 29.53
CA LEU A 84 5.94 11.13 28.42
C LEU A 84 7.34 10.96 27.78
N ALA A 85 8.35 10.62 28.58
CA ALA A 85 9.70 10.31 28.11
C ALA A 85 9.73 9.05 27.24
N TRP A 86 8.99 7.99 27.62
CA TRP A 86 8.88 6.77 26.81
C TRP A 86 8.25 7.07 25.44
N PHE A 87 7.15 7.85 25.40
CA PHE A 87 6.52 8.22 24.13
C PHE A 87 7.43 9.11 23.27
N ALA A 88 8.20 10.01 23.88
CA ALA A 88 9.19 10.81 23.16
C ALA A 88 10.31 9.94 22.58
N ASP A 89 10.76 8.91 23.30
CA ASP A 89 11.75 7.94 22.82
C ASP A 89 11.18 7.10 21.66
N THR A 90 9.96 6.56 21.79
CA THR A 90 9.26 5.86 20.71
C THR A 90 9.14 6.73 19.46
N TRP A 91 8.75 7.99 19.63
CA TRP A 91 8.59 8.90 18.49
C TRP A 91 9.92 9.22 17.83
N ASN A 92 11.01 9.44 18.56
CA ASN A 92 12.27 9.88 17.95
C ASN A 92 13.15 8.72 17.48
N ASN A 93 13.17 7.61 18.22
CA ASN A 93 14.17 6.57 18.07
C ASN A 93 13.61 5.26 17.48
N ALA A 94 12.34 4.91 17.72
CA ALA A 94 11.81 3.63 17.24
C ALA A 94 11.86 3.53 15.70
N GLN A 95 12.46 2.45 15.21
CA GLN A 95 12.78 2.26 13.80
C GLN A 95 11.51 2.11 12.95
N TRP A 96 10.57 1.29 13.40
CA TRP A 96 9.27 1.12 12.71
C TRP A 96 8.46 2.42 12.71
N MET A 97 8.47 3.16 13.82
CA MET A 97 7.80 4.48 13.88
C MET A 97 8.43 5.49 12.91
N ARG A 98 9.76 5.49 12.77
CA ARG A 98 10.46 6.31 11.76
C ARG A 98 10.07 5.89 10.34
N ALA A 99 10.07 4.59 10.03
CA ALA A 99 9.67 4.08 8.73
C ALA A 99 8.23 4.48 8.37
N ILE A 100 7.28 4.32 9.31
CA ILE A 100 5.88 4.71 9.15
C ILE A 100 5.77 6.20 8.80
N ARG A 101 6.41 7.08 9.58
CA ARG A 101 6.37 8.54 9.33
C ARG A 101 6.96 8.90 7.98
N ASN A 102 8.09 8.29 7.62
CA ASN A 102 8.73 8.50 6.32
C ASN A 102 7.79 8.08 5.18
N SER A 103 7.16 6.91 5.27
CA SER A 103 6.20 6.43 4.27
C SER A 103 4.98 7.34 4.13
N PHE A 104 4.40 7.82 5.24
CA PHE A 104 3.29 8.76 5.20
C PHE A 104 3.68 10.09 4.56
N PHE A 105 4.81 10.66 4.98
CA PHE A 105 5.30 11.94 4.44
C PHE A 105 5.59 11.83 2.93
N ILE A 106 6.39 10.84 2.53
CA ILE A 106 6.75 10.61 1.14
C ILE A 106 5.50 10.32 0.30
N GLY A 107 4.61 9.44 0.78
CA GLY A 107 3.40 9.03 0.07
C GLY A 107 2.47 10.21 -0.19
N ILE A 108 2.17 11.02 0.82
CA ILE A 108 1.30 12.19 0.67
C ILE A 108 1.90 13.19 -0.32
N CYS A 109 3.19 13.53 -0.18
CA CYS A 109 3.85 14.46 -1.10
C CYS A 109 3.86 13.93 -2.54
N ALA A 110 4.16 12.65 -2.73
CA ALA A 110 4.18 12.02 -4.04
C ALA A 110 2.77 12.00 -4.67
N THR A 111 1.74 11.63 -3.91
CA THR A 111 0.35 11.63 -4.38
C THR A 111 -0.11 13.01 -4.81
N LEU A 112 0.16 14.05 -4.01
CA LEU A 112 -0.21 15.43 -4.34
C LEU A 112 0.48 15.88 -5.64
N LEU A 113 1.80 15.65 -5.75
CA LEU A 113 2.57 16.06 -6.92
C LEU A 113 2.15 15.30 -8.18
N SER A 114 2.00 13.99 -8.08
CA SER A 114 1.55 13.12 -9.17
C SER A 114 0.13 13.45 -9.63
N THR A 115 -0.81 13.63 -8.70
CA THR A 115 -2.20 13.95 -9.04
C THR A 115 -2.32 15.33 -9.67
N ALA A 116 -1.58 16.32 -9.16
CA ALA A 116 -1.55 17.65 -9.74
C ALA A 116 -1.03 17.63 -11.18
N LEU A 117 0.13 17.01 -11.42
CA LEU A 117 0.73 16.91 -12.75
C LEU A 117 -0.13 16.07 -13.71
N GLY A 118 -0.65 14.93 -13.26
CA GLY A 118 -1.51 14.05 -14.05
C GLY A 118 -2.83 14.72 -14.42
N THR A 119 -3.44 15.45 -13.50
CA THR A 119 -4.67 16.22 -13.78
C THR A 119 -4.42 17.32 -14.81
N LEU A 120 -3.32 18.06 -14.68
CA LEU A 120 -2.94 19.08 -15.66
C LEU A 120 -2.69 18.48 -17.05
N ALA A 121 -1.97 17.35 -17.10
CA ALA A 121 -1.73 16.61 -18.35
C ALA A 121 -3.05 16.11 -18.96
N ALA A 122 -3.97 15.57 -18.16
CA ALA A 122 -5.27 15.09 -18.60
C ALA A 122 -6.12 16.22 -19.20
N ILE A 123 -6.18 17.39 -18.56
CA ILE A 123 -6.92 18.57 -19.05
C ILE A 123 -6.36 19.08 -20.38
N GLY A 124 -5.04 19.04 -20.57
CA GLY A 124 -4.41 19.41 -21.83
C GLY A 124 -4.71 18.40 -22.95
N LEU A 125 -4.49 17.11 -22.66
CA LEU A 125 -4.62 16.02 -23.63
C LEU A 125 -6.06 15.65 -23.98
N SER A 126 -7.04 16.07 -23.18
CA SER A 126 -8.46 15.87 -23.47
C SER A 126 -9.00 16.83 -24.54
N ARG A 127 -8.26 17.88 -24.91
CA ARG A 127 -8.66 18.82 -25.97
C ARG A 127 -8.40 18.23 -27.36
N SER A 128 -9.36 18.38 -28.27
CA SER A 128 -9.25 17.91 -29.66
C SER A 128 -8.18 18.64 -30.46
N GLU A 129 -7.86 19.88 -30.08
CA GLU A 129 -6.90 20.76 -30.75
C GLU A 129 -5.44 20.48 -30.36
N MET A 130 -5.19 19.57 -29.41
CA MET A 130 -3.84 19.29 -28.91
C MET A 130 -2.96 18.67 -30.02
N PRO A 131 -1.89 19.35 -30.46
CA PRO A 131 -0.99 18.79 -31.47
C PRO A 131 -0.24 17.58 -30.90
N TYR A 132 0.04 16.59 -31.76
CA TYR A 132 0.84 15.39 -31.42
C TYR A 132 0.31 14.55 -30.23
N ARG A 133 -0.98 14.64 -29.88
CA ARG A 133 -1.62 13.91 -28.77
C ARG A 133 -1.20 12.45 -28.64
N ARG A 134 -1.15 11.71 -29.76
CA ARG A 134 -0.80 10.27 -29.76
C ARG A 134 0.64 10.02 -29.32
N LEU A 135 1.57 10.87 -29.73
CA LEU A 135 2.99 10.76 -29.37
C LEU A 135 3.19 11.11 -27.89
N ILE A 136 2.56 12.19 -27.43
CA ILE A 136 2.63 12.60 -26.01
C ILE A 136 2.05 11.50 -25.10
N MET A 137 0.89 10.95 -25.43
CA MET A 137 0.29 9.82 -24.69
C MET A 137 1.22 8.59 -24.66
N SER A 138 1.88 8.25 -25.78
CA SER A 138 2.81 7.12 -25.79
C SER A 138 4.04 7.34 -24.90
N ILE A 139 4.56 8.57 -24.83
CA ILE A 139 5.68 8.92 -23.95
C ILE A 139 5.23 8.84 -22.49
N LEU A 140 4.06 9.38 -22.16
CA LEU A 140 3.52 9.35 -20.80
C LEU A 140 3.26 7.92 -20.30
N ILE A 141 2.71 7.03 -21.13
CA ILE A 141 2.43 5.63 -20.75
C ILE A 141 3.69 4.76 -20.75
N SER A 142 4.75 5.15 -21.48
CA SER A 142 5.98 4.36 -21.62
C SER A 142 6.59 3.86 -20.28
N PRO A 143 6.61 4.62 -19.17
CA PRO A 143 7.19 4.15 -17.91
C PRO A 143 6.40 3.00 -17.27
N MET A 144 5.11 2.85 -17.57
CA MET A 144 4.28 1.75 -17.07
C MET A 144 4.61 0.42 -17.75
N ILE A 145 5.17 0.47 -18.97
CA ILE A 145 5.56 -0.71 -19.74
C ILE A 145 6.94 -1.20 -19.29
N VAL A 146 7.81 -0.28 -18.84
CA VAL A 146 9.16 -0.62 -18.40
C VAL A 146 9.10 -1.37 -17.07
N PRO A 147 9.77 -2.53 -16.94
CA PRO A 147 9.87 -3.24 -15.67
C PRO A 147 10.42 -2.35 -14.55
N LEU A 148 9.72 -2.33 -13.41
CA LEU A 148 10.03 -1.43 -12.29
C LEU A 148 11.47 -1.55 -11.78
N VAL A 149 12.07 -2.75 -11.86
CA VAL A 149 13.48 -3.00 -11.48
C VAL A 149 14.46 -2.24 -12.37
N ILE A 150 14.19 -2.15 -13.68
CA ILE A 150 15.07 -1.44 -14.63
C ILE A 150 14.97 0.06 -14.37
N THR A 151 13.75 0.58 -14.21
CA THR A 151 13.53 1.99 -13.88
C THR A 151 14.20 2.36 -12.55
N ALA A 152 14.06 1.52 -11.52
CA ALA A 152 14.69 1.73 -10.22
C ALA A 152 16.23 1.75 -10.32
N ALA A 153 16.84 0.80 -11.04
CA ALA A 153 18.29 0.76 -11.22
C ALA A 153 18.80 2.00 -11.98
N GLY A 154 18.15 2.39 -13.08
CA GLY A 154 18.51 3.59 -13.83
C GLY A 154 18.38 4.87 -13.00
N MET A 155 17.31 4.98 -12.23
CA MET A 155 17.05 6.11 -11.34
C MET A 155 18.06 6.18 -10.19
N PHE A 156 18.47 5.05 -9.62
CA PHE A 156 19.51 5.00 -8.58
C PHE A 156 20.85 5.54 -9.10
N PHE A 157 21.32 5.08 -10.27
CA PHE A 157 22.57 5.58 -10.86
C PHE A 157 22.49 7.08 -11.19
N PHE A 158 21.35 7.54 -11.73
CA PHE A 158 21.13 8.96 -12.00
C PHE A 158 21.13 9.79 -10.71
N TYR A 159 20.35 9.39 -9.70
CA TYR A 159 20.24 10.07 -8.41
C TYR A 159 21.54 10.08 -7.63
N SER A 160 22.35 9.02 -7.75
CA SER A 160 23.68 8.99 -7.13
C SER A 160 24.62 10.05 -7.72
N LYS A 161 24.51 10.38 -9.02
CA LYS A 161 25.34 11.42 -9.65
C LYS A 161 24.96 12.82 -9.17
N ILE A 162 23.67 13.07 -8.99
CA ILE A 162 23.14 14.37 -8.55
C ILE A 162 22.95 14.46 -7.03
N GLN A 163 23.46 13.49 -6.27
CA GLN A 163 23.36 13.42 -4.80
C GLN A 163 21.92 13.44 -4.24
N LEU A 164 20.96 12.97 -5.04
CA LEU A 164 19.57 12.75 -4.59
C LEU A 164 19.36 11.34 -4.01
N SER A 165 20.36 10.45 -4.11
CA SER A 165 20.28 9.13 -3.49
C SER A 165 20.11 9.25 -1.97
N GLN A 166 19.25 8.39 -1.40
CA GLN A 166 18.94 8.36 0.03
C GLN A 166 18.31 9.65 0.61
N THR A 167 17.74 10.53 -0.23
CA THR A 167 17.02 11.74 0.22
C THR A 167 15.50 11.60 0.10
N TYR A 168 14.73 12.32 0.93
CA TYR A 168 13.28 12.37 0.81
C TYR A 168 12.83 12.87 -0.57
N LEU A 169 13.47 13.93 -1.07
CA LEU A 169 13.13 14.53 -2.36
C LEU A 169 13.32 13.53 -3.50
N GLY A 170 14.42 12.80 -3.52
CA GLY A 170 14.65 11.75 -4.51
C GLY A 170 13.53 10.71 -4.50
N VAL A 171 13.18 10.18 -3.32
CA VAL A 171 12.13 9.15 -3.22
C VAL A 171 10.75 9.70 -3.60
N ILE A 172 10.41 10.93 -3.22
CA ILE A 172 9.15 11.60 -3.60
C ILE A 172 9.05 11.74 -5.12
N MET A 173 10.09 12.25 -5.76
CA MET A 173 10.12 12.44 -7.21
C MET A 173 10.02 11.10 -7.96
N ALA A 174 10.68 10.05 -7.45
CA ALA A 174 10.59 8.71 -8.02
C ALA A 174 9.18 8.14 -7.99
N HIS A 175 8.50 8.22 -6.84
CA HIS A 175 7.11 7.78 -6.72
C HIS A 175 6.18 8.63 -7.59
N ALA A 176 6.38 9.93 -7.63
CA ALA A 176 5.52 10.82 -8.39
C ALA A 176 5.63 10.59 -9.91
N ILE A 177 6.83 10.37 -10.45
CA ILE A 177 7.04 10.06 -11.87
C ILE A 177 6.34 8.75 -12.26
N LEU A 178 6.42 7.72 -11.40
CA LEU A 178 5.74 6.44 -11.65
C LEU A 178 4.22 6.51 -11.49
N GLY A 179 3.71 7.41 -10.64
CA GLY A 179 2.28 7.57 -10.40
C GLY A 179 1.56 8.58 -11.30
N THR A 180 2.29 9.41 -12.06
CA THR A 180 1.69 10.48 -12.89
C THR A 180 0.92 9.97 -14.13
N PRO A 181 1.42 8.99 -14.89
CA PRO A 181 0.70 8.40 -16.02
C PRO A 181 -0.57 7.64 -15.60
#